data_AF-X1HRZ5-F1
#
_entry.id   AF-X1HRZ5-F1
#
_cell.length_a   1.000
_cell.length_b   1.000
_cell.length_c   1.000
_cell.angle_alpha   90.00
_cell.angle_beta   90.00
_cell.angle_gamma   90.00
#
_symmetry.space_group_name_H-M   'P 1'
#
loop_
_entity.id
_entity.type
_entity.pdbx_description
1 polymer ?
#
loop_
_entity_poly.entity_id
_entity_poly.type
_entity_poly.pdbx_seq_one_letter_code
_entity_poly.pdbx_strand_id
1 'polypeptide(L)'
;MPEKIIGILGGMGPEATIDLFYKIIKFTPAEKDQDHFRIIIDNNPKIPDRTAAILGKGEDPLPALQETARNLEKAGVDFIIIPCNTAHYFLPQIQKSVNIPVLNMIEETAKETRKRIFPIQKVGLLASMGIYKTEIYHQHFKKFH
;
A
#
# COMPACT_ATOMS: atom_id res chain seq x y z
N MET A 1 15.59 -19.30 1.88
CA MET A 1 14.89 -18.64 3.01
C MET A 1 13.47 -19.21 3.04
N PRO A 2 12.83 -19.36 4.22
CA PRO A 2 11.42 -19.74 4.26
C PRO A 2 10.56 -18.73 3.47
N GLU A 3 9.46 -19.20 2.88
CA GLU A 3 8.50 -18.35 2.16
C GLU A 3 7.96 -17.27 3.09
N LYS A 4 7.81 -16.04 2.57
CA LYS A 4 7.30 -14.89 3.30
C LYS A 4 5.78 -14.81 3.21
N ILE A 5 5.10 -14.61 4.34
CA ILE A 5 3.64 -14.44 4.41
C ILE A 5 3.28 -12.98 4.13
N ILE A 6 2.39 -12.74 3.16
CA ILE A 6 2.00 -11.39 2.74
C ILE A 6 0.79 -10.93 3.55
N GLY A 7 0.86 -9.74 4.15
CA GLY A 7 -0.27 -9.05 4.75
C GLY A 7 -0.84 -7.96 3.84
N ILE A 8 -2.14 -7.99 3.56
CA ILE A 8 -2.82 -6.91 2.82
C ILE A 8 -3.67 -6.10 3.81
N LEU A 9 -3.25 -4.85 4.07
CA LEU A 9 -4.02 -3.88 4.84
C LEU A 9 -5.00 -3.19 3.87
N GLY A 10 -6.18 -3.77 3.74
CA GLY A 10 -7.18 -3.43 2.73
C GLY A 10 -8.33 -2.56 3.22
N GLY A 11 -9.43 -2.55 2.46
CA GLY A 11 -10.67 -1.82 2.77
C GLY A 11 -10.77 -0.40 2.22
N MET A 12 -9.79 0.06 1.44
CA MET A 12 -9.63 1.49 1.07
C MET A 12 -9.56 1.78 -0.44
N GLY A 13 -10.40 1.20 -1.30
CA GLY A 13 -11.64 0.48 -1.01
C GLY A 13 -11.55 -1.05 -1.06
N PRO A 14 -12.65 -1.76 -0.73
CA PRO A 14 -12.72 -3.21 -0.86
C PRO A 14 -12.42 -3.71 -2.28
N GLU A 15 -12.90 -3.01 -3.31
CA GLU A 15 -12.64 -3.37 -4.71
C GLU A 15 -11.15 -3.33 -5.06
N ALA A 16 -10.44 -2.28 -4.63
CA ALA A 16 -8.99 -2.17 -4.82
C ALA A 16 -8.22 -3.27 -4.06
N THR A 17 -8.77 -3.74 -2.94
CA THR A 17 -8.20 -4.84 -2.15
C THR A 17 -8.31 -6.16 -2.90
N ILE A 18 -9.48 -6.46 -3.46
CA ILE A 18 -9.70 -7.66 -4.28
C ILE A 18 -8.85 -7.59 -5.56
N ASP A 19 -8.79 -6.44 -6.23
CA ASP A 19 -7.98 -6.24 -7.42
C ASP A 19 -6.48 -6.47 -7.15
N LEU A 20 -5.95 -5.98 -6.02
CA LEU A 20 -4.58 -6.28 -5.61
C LEU A 20 -4.37 -7.78 -5.39
N PHE A 21 -5.26 -8.44 -4.63
CA PHE A 21 -5.15 -9.88 -4.39
C PHE A 21 -5.19 -10.67 -5.71
N TYR A 22 -6.12 -10.33 -6.60
CA TYR A 22 -6.22 -10.94 -7.92
C TYR A 22 -4.96 -10.73 -8.77
N LYS A 23 -4.35 -9.55 -8.74
CA LYS A 23 -3.08 -9.28 -9.41
C LYS A 23 -1.95 -10.15 -8.85
N ILE A 24 -1.87 -10.32 -7.53
CA ILE A 24 -0.86 -11.22 -6.93
C ILE A 24 -1.03 -12.64 -7.47
N ILE A 25 -2.26 -13.18 -7.47
CA ILE A 25 -2.54 -14.51 -8.04
C ILE A 25 -2.10 -14.56 -9.51
N LYS A 26 -2.55 -13.61 -10.34
CA LYS A 26 -2.31 -13.58 -11.78
C LYS A 26 -0.82 -13.46 -12.15
N PHE A 27 -0.04 -12.76 -11.34
CA PHE A 27 1.39 -12.55 -11.58
C PHE A 27 2.28 -13.52 -10.79
N THR A 28 1.70 -14.47 -10.06
CA THR A 28 2.46 -15.56 -9.43
C THR A 28 2.64 -16.68 -10.46
N PRO A 29 3.88 -17.09 -10.80
CA PRO A 29 4.11 -18.25 -11.64
C PRO A 29 3.83 -19.52 -10.83
N ALA A 30 2.60 -20.02 -10.92
CA ALA A 30 2.12 -21.20 -10.21
C ALA A 30 1.59 -22.24 -11.20
N GLU A 31 1.89 -23.52 -10.97
CA GLU A 31 1.35 -24.65 -11.74
C GLU A 31 0.24 -25.38 -10.95
N LYS A 32 0.27 -25.26 -9.62
CA LYS A 32 -0.72 -25.82 -8.68
C LYS A 32 -0.96 -24.86 -7.52
N ASP A 33 -2.03 -25.11 -6.76
CA ASP A 33 -2.44 -24.24 -5.64
C ASP A 33 -1.33 -23.97 -4.62
N GLN A 34 -0.49 -24.97 -4.32
CA GLN A 34 0.57 -24.87 -3.31
C GLN A 34 1.75 -24.01 -3.74
N ASP A 35 1.82 -23.60 -5.01
CA ASP A 35 2.86 -22.68 -5.50
C ASP A 35 2.48 -21.21 -5.26
N HIS A 36 1.24 -20.93 -4.84
CA HIS A 36 0.80 -19.59 -4.48
C HIS A 36 1.26 -19.20 -3.06
N PHE A 37 1.54 -17.90 -2.90
CA PHE A 37 1.91 -17.34 -1.60
C PHE A 37 0.78 -17.47 -0.58
N ARG A 38 1.15 -17.76 0.68
CA ARG A 38 0.26 -17.55 1.81
C ARG A 38 0.00 -16.04 2.01
N ILE A 39 -1.27 -15.65 1.98
CA ILE A 39 -1.71 -14.26 2.10
C ILE A 39 -2.77 -14.14 3.20
N ILE A 40 -2.67 -13.11 4.04
CA ILE A 40 -3.69 -12.73 5.01
C ILE A 40 -4.17 -11.32 4.66
N ILE A 41 -5.48 -11.16 4.52
CA ILE A 41 -6.11 -9.89 4.15
C ILE A 41 -6.95 -9.40 5.32
N ASP A 42 -6.65 -8.22 5.82
CA ASP A 42 -7.54 -7.48 6.71
C ASP A 42 -8.24 -6.40 5.89
N ASN A 43 -9.44 -6.72 5.41
CA ASN A 43 -10.27 -5.80 4.64
C ASN A 43 -11.17 -4.99 5.59
N ASN A 44 -10.68 -3.82 6.01
CA ASN A 44 -11.37 -2.94 6.96
C ASN A 44 -11.94 -1.68 6.27
N PRO A 45 -13.17 -1.73 5.71
CA PRO A 45 -13.82 -0.56 5.11
C PRO A 45 -14.33 0.47 6.13
N LYS A 46 -14.14 0.23 7.44
CA LYS A 46 -14.49 1.18 8.49
C LYS A 46 -13.40 2.22 8.75
N ILE A 47 -12.23 2.08 8.13
CA ILE A 47 -11.19 3.11 8.17
C ILE A 47 -11.74 4.43 7.57
N PRO A 48 -11.72 5.54 8.33
CA PRO A 48 -12.17 6.85 7.87
C PRO A 48 -11.57 7.29 6.53
N ASP A 49 -12.23 8.24 5.85
CA ASP A 49 -11.75 8.72 4.55
C ASP A 49 -10.43 9.49 4.66
N ARG A 50 -9.41 8.97 3.98
CA ARG A 50 -8.05 9.54 4.03
C ARG A 50 -7.99 10.94 3.41
N THR A 51 -8.76 11.19 2.35
CA THR A 51 -8.72 12.48 1.66
C THR A 51 -9.34 13.57 2.53
N ALA A 52 -10.49 13.29 3.14
CA ALA A 52 -11.18 14.19 4.06
C ALA A 52 -10.29 14.53 5.27
N ALA A 53 -9.63 13.53 5.86
CA ALA A 53 -8.69 13.73 6.95
C ALA A 53 -7.50 14.61 6.57
N ILE A 54 -6.85 14.33 5.43
CA ILE A 54 -5.73 15.13 4.90
C ILE A 54 -6.15 16.58 4.64
N LEU A 55 -7.41 16.81 4.24
CA LEU A 55 -7.96 18.13 4.00
C LEU A 55 -8.48 18.82 5.28
N GLY A 56 -8.34 18.20 6.46
CA GLY A 56 -8.80 18.74 7.74
C GLY A 56 -10.32 18.76 7.91
N LYS A 57 -11.04 17.92 7.16
CA LYS A 57 -12.52 17.88 7.10
C LYS A 57 -13.13 16.56 7.59
N GLY A 58 -12.30 15.59 7.95
CA GLY A 58 -12.73 14.25 8.32
C GLY A 58 -12.04 13.74 9.58
N GLU A 59 -12.55 12.63 10.10
CA GLU A 59 -11.96 11.89 11.21
C GLU A 59 -10.58 11.34 10.83
N ASP A 60 -9.68 11.29 11.81
CA ASP A 60 -8.33 10.75 11.63
C ASP A 60 -8.38 9.23 11.35
N PRO A 61 -7.91 8.73 10.19
CA PRO A 61 -7.90 7.31 9.89
C PRO A 61 -6.77 6.55 10.59
N LEU A 62 -5.79 7.26 11.16
CA LEU A 62 -4.56 6.66 11.68
C LEU A 62 -4.80 5.60 12.77
N PRO A 63 -5.70 5.80 13.76
CA PRO A 63 -5.96 4.77 14.77
C PRO A 63 -6.41 3.44 14.15
N ALA A 64 -7.37 3.49 13.21
CA ALA A 64 -7.89 2.31 12.51
C ALA A 64 -6.83 1.67 11.59
N LEU A 65 -6.02 2.48 10.90
CA LEU A 65 -4.90 2.00 10.08
C LEU A 65 -3.87 1.23 10.92
N GLN A 66 -3.47 1.78 12.07
CA GLN A 66 -2.50 1.15 12.96
C GLN A 66 -3.06 -0.11 13.62
N GLU A 67 -4.35 -0.12 13.98
CA GLU A 67 -5.00 -1.32 14.50
C GLU A 67 -5.02 -2.44 13.46
N THR A 68 -5.42 -2.13 12.23
CA THR A 68 -5.43 -3.08 11.10
C THR A 68 -4.02 -3.63 10.83
N ALA A 69 -2.98 -2.78 10.87
CA ALA A 69 -1.59 -3.21 10.73
C ALA A 69 -1.15 -4.16 11.87
N ARG A 70 -1.47 -3.83 13.12
CA ARG A 70 -1.17 -4.69 14.28
C ARG A 70 -1.92 -6.02 14.22
N ASN A 71 -3.14 -6.05 13.70
CA ASN A 71 -3.89 -7.28 13.52
C ASN A 71 -3.20 -8.22 12.52
N LEU A 72 -2.71 -7.68 11.40
CA LEU A 72 -1.91 -8.44 10.44
C LEU A 72 -0.60 -8.97 11.05
N GLU A 73 0.13 -8.13 11.80
CA GLU A 73 1.35 -8.56 12.50
C GLU A 73 1.06 -9.71 13.48
N LYS A 74 -0.01 -9.59 14.29
CA LYS A 74 -0.46 -10.65 15.21
C LYS A 74 -0.88 -11.92 14.46
N ALA A 75 -1.40 -11.80 13.24
CA ALA A 75 -1.75 -12.94 12.39
C ALA A 75 -0.53 -13.65 11.80
N GLY A 76 0.68 -13.12 12.02
CA GLY A 76 1.94 -13.75 11.64
C GLY A 76 2.38 -13.46 10.22
N VAL A 77 1.99 -12.32 9.63
CA VAL A 77 2.51 -11.90 8.32
C VAL A 77 3.94 -11.39 8.46
N ASP A 78 4.76 -11.57 7.43
CA ASP A 78 6.16 -11.12 7.43
C ASP A 78 6.33 -9.66 7.00
N PHE A 79 5.39 -9.13 6.21
CA PHE A 79 5.37 -7.74 5.74
C PHE A 79 3.96 -7.35 5.32
N ILE A 80 3.71 -6.03 5.23
CA ILE A 80 2.42 -5.45 4.87
C ILE A 80 2.51 -4.68 3.55
N ILE A 81 1.49 -4.82 2.72
CA ILE A 81 1.21 -3.98 1.54
C ILE A 81 -0.17 -3.32 1.66
N ILE A 82 -0.31 -2.12 1.10
CA ILE A 82 -1.51 -1.29 1.22
C ILE A 82 -2.02 -0.89 -0.18
N PRO A 83 -3.16 -1.41 -0.67
CA PRO A 83 -3.76 -1.02 -1.96
C PRO A 83 -4.48 0.34 -1.89
N CYS A 84 -3.84 1.37 -1.35
CA CYS A 84 -4.42 2.71 -1.24
C CYS A 84 -3.36 3.81 -1.31
N ASN A 85 -3.41 4.64 -2.34
CA ASN A 85 -2.45 5.74 -2.53
C ASN A 85 -2.46 6.72 -1.34
N THR A 86 -3.64 7.17 -0.90
CA THR A 86 -3.75 8.21 0.12
C THR A 86 -3.38 7.71 1.52
N ALA A 87 -3.52 6.41 1.78
CA ALA A 87 -3.06 5.80 3.03
C ALA A 87 -1.52 5.91 3.20
N HIS A 88 -0.76 6.01 2.10
CA HIS A 88 0.69 6.16 2.17
C HIS A 88 1.15 7.50 2.74
N TYR A 89 0.27 8.51 2.81
CA TYR A 89 0.55 9.73 3.57
C TYR A 89 0.80 9.44 5.07
N PHE A 90 0.15 8.41 5.61
CA PHE A 90 0.25 7.98 7.00
C PHE A 90 1.30 6.87 7.21
N LEU A 91 2.01 6.46 6.15
CA LEU A 91 2.92 5.32 6.19
C LEU A 91 3.97 5.41 7.30
N PRO A 92 4.65 6.55 7.56
CA PRO A 92 5.62 6.64 8.65
C PRO A 92 5.02 6.32 10.02
N GLN A 93 3.77 6.71 10.26
CA GLN A 93 3.05 6.47 11.50
C GLN A 93 2.50 5.03 11.58
N ILE A 94 2.11 4.44 10.45
CA ILE A 94 1.73 3.02 10.37
C ILE A 94 2.95 2.15 10.66
N GLN A 95 4.10 2.42 10.02
CA GLN A 95 5.34 1.66 10.22
C GLN A 95 5.80 1.69 11.68
N LYS A 96 5.60 2.80 12.41
CA LYS A 96 5.93 2.88 13.85
C LYS A 96 5.06 2.01 14.75
N SER A 97 3.92 1.52 14.23
CA SER A 97 2.96 0.72 15.02
C SER A 97 3.19 -0.79 14.96
N VAL A 98 4.12 -1.25 14.12
CA VAL A 98 4.46 -2.65 13.88
C VAL A 98 5.97 -2.81 13.74
N ASN A 99 6.51 -4.00 13.99
CA ASN A 99 7.94 -4.33 13.86
C ASN A 99 8.28 -4.95 12.51
N ILE A 100 7.27 -5.36 11.74
CA ILE A 100 7.43 -5.88 10.38
C ILE A 100 7.46 -4.74 9.34
N PRO A 101 8.11 -4.94 8.17
CA PRO A 101 8.14 -3.93 7.13
C PRO A 101 6.75 -3.65 6.53
N VAL A 102 6.45 -2.38 6.30
CA VAL A 102 5.30 -1.92 5.53
C VAL A 102 5.82 -1.31 4.23
N LEU A 103 5.56 -1.97 3.10
CA LEU A 103 6.13 -1.56 1.82
C LEU A 103 5.44 -0.31 1.28
N ASN A 104 6.23 0.59 0.71
CA ASN A 104 5.73 1.83 0.10
C ASN A 104 5.43 1.63 -1.39
N MET A 105 4.17 1.44 -1.75
CA MET A 105 3.72 1.27 -3.14
C MET A 105 4.13 2.42 -4.06
N ILE A 106 4.15 3.66 -3.54
CA ILE A 106 4.51 4.85 -4.32
C ILE A 106 6.00 4.85 -4.63
N GLU A 107 6.83 4.43 -3.66
CA GLU A 107 8.27 4.34 -3.84
C GLU A 107 8.62 3.26 -4.87
N GLU A 108 7.99 2.09 -4.77
CA GLU A 108 8.16 1.01 -5.73
C GLU A 108 7.66 1.39 -7.14
N THR A 109 6.58 2.17 -7.22
CA THR A 109 6.11 2.73 -8.50
C THR A 109 7.15 3.66 -9.12
N ALA A 110 7.80 4.52 -8.34
CA ALA A 110 8.83 5.43 -8.84
C ALA A 110 10.07 4.67 -9.33
N LYS A 111 10.54 3.68 -8.55
CA LYS A 111 11.65 2.79 -8.93
C LYS A 111 11.36 2.06 -10.23
N GLU A 112 10.20 1.42 -10.34
CA GLU A 112 9.85 0.64 -11.52
C GLU A 112 9.65 1.51 -12.77
N THR A 113 9.07 2.71 -12.62
CA THR A 113 8.90 3.65 -13.73
C THR A 113 10.27 4.03 -14.33
N ARG A 114 11.26 4.33 -13.47
CA ARG A 114 12.64 4.65 -13.90
C ARG A 114 13.32 3.46 -14.58
N LYS A 115 13.11 2.26 -14.05
CA LYS A 115 13.70 1.05 -14.63
C LYS A 115 13.19 0.78 -16.05
N ARG A 116 11.90 1.05 -16.32
CA ARG A 116 11.27 0.76 -17.62
C ARG A 116 11.47 1.84 -18.66
N ILE A 117 11.51 3.10 -18.24
CA ILE A 117 11.58 4.26 -19.15
C ILE A 117 12.79 5.08 -18.74
N PHE A 118 13.85 5.06 -19.53
CA PHE A 118 15.03 5.89 -19.29
C PHE A 118 15.52 6.53 -20.60
N PRO A 119 15.76 7.86 -20.64
CA PRO A 119 15.57 8.83 -19.54
C PRO A 119 14.10 9.23 -19.35
N ILE A 120 13.64 9.36 -18.10
CA ILE A 120 12.33 9.96 -17.78
C ILE A 120 12.44 11.48 -17.92
N GLN A 121 11.59 12.07 -18.76
CA GLN A 121 11.43 13.52 -18.81
C GLN A 121 10.24 14.00 -17.97
N LYS A 122 9.06 13.39 -18.16
CA LYS A 122 7.81 13.72 -17.46
C LYS A 122 6.91 12.49 -17.34
N VAL A 123 6.19 12.37 -16.22
CA VAL A 123 5.20 11.30 -15.98
C VAL A 123 3.87 11.95 -15.65
N GLY A 124 2.80 11.54 -16.34
CA GLY A 124 1.44 11.98 -16.02
C GLY A 124 0.92 11.25 -14.78
N LEU A 125 0.39 12.00 -13.81
CA LEU A 125 -0.22 11.45 -12.60
C LEU A 125 -1.74 11.59 -12.67
N LEU A 126 -2.46 10.48 -12.54
CA LEU A 126 -3.91 10.44 -12.36
C LEU A 126 -4.18 9.94 -10.95
N ALA A 127 -4.63 10.83 -10.07
CA ALA A 127 -4.85 10.52 -8.67
C ALA A 127 -5.99 11.35 -8.06
N SER A 128 -6.39 11.00 -6.83
CA SER A 128 -7.37 11.79 -6.07
C SER A 128 -6.77 13.11 -5.57
N MET A 129 -7.64 14.05 -5.17
CA MET A 129 -7.21 15.35 -4.67
C MET A 129 -6.28 15.28 -3.46
N GLY A 130 -6.45 14.28 -2.58
CA GLY A 130 -5.56 14.08 -1.43
C GLY A 130 -4.11 13.81 -1.86
N ILE A 131 -3.91 13.14 -2.99
CA ILE A 131 -2.57 12.89 -3.54
C ILE A 131 -1.95 14.17 -4.11
N TYR A 132 -2.71 14.95 -4.88
CA TYR A 132 -2.20 16.20 -5.42
C TYR A 132 -1.84 17.19 -4.32
N LYS A 133 -2.63 17.26 -3.23
CA LYS A 133 -2.37 18.18 -2.11
C LYS A 133 -1.17 17.80 -1.25
N THR A 134 -0.89 16.50 -1.12
CA THR A 134 0.23 16.02 -0.29
C THR A 134 1.54 15.92 -1.06
N GLU A 135 1.47 15.93 -2.40
CA GLU A 135 2.60 15.79 -3.31
C GLU A 135 3.46 14.54 -3.05
N ILE A 136 2.93 13.49 -2.41
CA ILE A 136 3.72 12.32 -2.01
C ILE A 136 4.38 11.59 -3.19
N TYR A 137 3.76 11.61 -4.38
CA TYR A 137 4.40 11.11 -5.60
C TYR A 137 5.60 11.96 -6.03
N HIS A 138 5.50 13.29 -5.96
CA HIS A 138 6.60 14.19 -6.33
C HIS A 138 7.81 13.97 -5.42
N GLN A 139 7.58 13.80 -4.11
CA GLN A 139 8.64 13.56 -3.14
C GLN A 139 9.43 12.29 -3.48
N HIS A 140 8.75 11.21 -3.88
CA HIS A 140 9.41 9.94 -4.19
C HIS A 140 10.05 9.95 -5.58
N PHE A 141 9.41 10.51 -6.60
CA PHE A 141 10.03 10.64 -7.93
C PHE A 141 11.25 11.57 -7.91
N LYS A 142 11.28 12.59 -7.05
CA LYS A 142 12.47 13.47 -6.87
C LYS A 142 13.70 12.75 -6.34
N LYS A 143 13.54 11.71 -5.51
CA LYS A 143 14.68 10.93 -4.97
C LYS A 143 15.44 10.15 -6.03
N PHE A 144 14.81 9.91 -7.18
CA PHE A 144 15.36 9.11 -8.27
C PHE A 144 15.71 9.96 -9.49
N HIS A 145 15.74 11.30 -9.37
CA HIS A 145 16.42 12.17 -10.33
C HIS A 145 17.93 12.05 -10.22
#